data_AF-A0A7K4MPU5-F1
#
_entry.id   AF-A0A7K4MPU5-F1
#
_cell.length_a   1.000
_cell.length_b   1.000
_cell.length_c   1.000
_cell.angle_alpha   90.00
_cell.angle_beta   90.00
_cell.angle_gamma   90.00
#
_symmetry.space_group_name_H-M   'P 1'
#
loop_
_entity.id
_entity.type
_entity.pdbx_description
1 polymer ?
#
loop_
_entity_poly.entity_id
_entity_poly.type
_entity_poly.pdbx_seq_one_letter_code
_entity_poly.pdbx_strand_id
1 'polypeptide(L)'
;MKQNTVEKLNKVLDITGELVKKEKAPGVEVNTQDLTTEYEFSQQQYHNIIDKGNEAIGELIEIAKADESPRSFEVLGQLMNSLTTTTKELLLLQKTKKEIEKEVKDPTTVNNSLFIGSTAELQELLNKKK
;
A
#
# COMPACT_ATOMS: atom_id res chain seq x y z
N MET A 1 21.73 -30.00 21.46
CA MET A 1 20.63 -30.99 21.56
C MET A 1 19.83 -31.23 20.26
N LYS A 2 19.91 -30.39 19.21
CA LYS A 2 19.02 -30.52 18.04
C LYS A 2 19.42 -31.56 16.97
N GLN A 3 20.67 -32.02 16.92
CA GLN A 3 21.14 -32.93 15.85
C GLN A 3 20.75 -34.41 16.09
N ASN A 4 20.88 -34.89 17.33
CA ASN A 4 20.55 -36.28 17.69
C ASN A 4 19.09 -36.67 17.43
N THR A 5 18.15 -35.73 17.51
CA THR A 5 16.73 -36.01 17.25
C THR A 5 16.47 -36.18 15.75
N VAL A 6 17.15 -35.38 14.93
CA VAL A 6 17.00 -35.40 13.47
C VAL A 6 17.60 -36.66 12.86
N GLU A 7 18.74 -37.13 13.37
CA GLU A 7 19.34 -38.40 12.91
C GLU A 7 18.44 -39.62 13.18
N LYS A 8 17.78 -39.65 14.35
CA LYS A 8 16.82 -40.72 14.68
C LYS A 8 15.60 -40.69 13.77
N LEU A 9 15.09 -39.50 13.44
CA LEU A 9 13.98 -39.32 12.51
C LEU A 9 14.34 -39.76 11.09
N ASN A 10 15.53 -39.39 10.61
CA ASN A 10 16.00 -39.77 9.27
C ASN A 10 16.18 -41.30 9.13
N LYS A 11 16.64 -41.97 10.19
CA LYS A 11 16.80 -43.43 10.21
C LYS A 11 15.47 -44.19 10.22
N VAL A 12 14.44 -43.65 10.88
CA VAL A 12 13.09 -44.26 10.91
C VAL A 12 12.37 -44.07 9.57
N LEU A 13 12.65 -42.97 8.87
CA LEU A 13 12.00 -42.62 7.61
C LEU A 13 12.77 -43.12 6.37
N ASP A 14 13.92 -43.77 6.56
CA ASP A 14 14.82 -44.29 5.51
C ASP A 14 15.22 -43.21 4.48
N ILE A 15 15.41 -41.98 4.95
CA ILE A 15 15.78 -40.82 4.11
C ILE A 15 17.28 -40.55 4.28
N THR A 16 18.05 -40.76 3.21
CA THR A 16 19.52 -40.54 3.15
C THR A 16 19.92 -39.10 2.81
N GLY A 17 19.07 -38.12 3.10
CA GLY A 17 19.31 -36.72 2.75
C GLY A 17 20.04 -35.94 3.84
N GLU A 18 21.20 -35.37 3.52
CA GLU A 18 21.83 -34.33 4.34
C GLU A 18 21.02 -33.02 4.30
N LEU A 19 20.96 -32.32 5.43
CA LEU A 19 20.30 -31.03 5.55
C LEU A 19 21.03 -29.97 4.71
N VAL A 20 20.53 -29.74 3.49
CA VAL A 20 20.98 -28.61 2.66
C VAL A 20 20.57 -27.31 3.35
N LYS A 21 21.54 -26.50 3.77
CA LYS A 21 21.29 -25.13 4.23
C LYS A 21 20.64 -24.37 3.07
N LYS A 22 19.37 -24.03 3.23
CA LYS A 22 18.64 -23.16 2.30
C LYS A 22 19.38 -21.83 2.23
N GLU A 23 20.08 -21.57 1.12
CA GLU A 23 20.56 -20.24 0.80
C GLU A 23 19.36 -19.29 0.86
N LYS A 24 19.47 -18.21 1.63
CA LYS A 24 18.43 -17.17 1.61
C LYS A 24 18.34 -16.70 0.17
N ALA A 25 17.17 -16.85 -0.44
CA ALA A 25 16.89 -16.25 -1.72
C ALA A 25 17.30 -14.77 -1.65
N PRO A 26 17.94 -14.21 -2.71
CA PRO A 26 18.27 -12.80 -2.72
C PRO A 26 16.98 -12.03 -2.44
N GLY A 27 17.00 -11.20 -1.39
CA GLY A 27 15.89 -10.32 -1.09
C GLY A 27 15.66 -9.47 -2.33
N VAL A 28 14.47 -9.56 -2.93
CA VAL A 28 14.07 -8.60 -3.94
C VAL A 28 13.97 -7.27 -3.21
N GLU A 29 14.98 -6.41 -3.37
CA GLU A 29 14.86 -5.02 -2.98
C GLU A 29 13.76 -4.41 -3.85
N VAL A 30 12.57 -4.25 -3.28
CA VAL A 30 11.49 -3.53 -3.93
C VAL A 30 11.97 -2.10 -4.05
N ASN A 31 12.31 -1.69 -5.28
CA ASN A 31 12.86 -0.38 -5.57
C ASN A 31 11.76 0.67 -5.38
N THR A 32 11.64 1.21 -4.16
CA THR A 32 10.58 2.16 -3.78
C THR A 32 10.65 3.50 -4.52
N GLN A 33 11.78 3.80 -5.17
CA GLN A 33 11.92 4.97 -6.04
C GLN A 33 11.03 4.91 -7.28
N ASP A 34 10.79 3.71 -7.82
CA ASP A 34 9.96 3.51 -9.01
C ASP A 34 8.48 3.82 -8.72
N LEU A 35 7.99 3.34 -7.56
CA LEU A 35 6.60 3.52 -7.14
C LEU A 35 6.22 4.99 -6.91
N THR A 36 7.13 5.80 -6.37
CA THR A 36 6.86 7.23 -6.14
C THR A 36 6.77 7.98 -7.46
N THR A 37 7.69 7.67 -8.39
CA THR A 37 7.74 8.29 -9.72
C THR A 37 6.52 7.92 -10.56
N GLU A 38 6.14 6.64 -10.58
CA GLU A 38 4.97 6.14 -11.31
C GLU A 38 3.67 6.73 -10.74
N TYR A 39 3.59 6.90 -9.42
CA TYR A 39 2.47 7.57 -8.78
C TYR A 39 2.37 9.04 -9.21
N GLU A 40 3.48 9.79 -9.16
CA GLU A 40 3.49 11.20 -9.53
C GLU A 40 3.15 11.40 -11.00
N PHE A 41 3.69 10.55 -11.88
CA PHE A 41 3.34 10.52 -13.29
C PHE A 41 1.84 10.27 -13.49
N SER A 42 1.30 9.21 -12.88
CA SER A 42 -0.13 8.88 -12.97
C SER A 42 -1.00 10.01 -12.46
N GLN A 43 -0.64 10.61 -11.32
CA GLN A 43 -1.35 11.76 -10.74
C GLN A 43 -1.37 12.94 -11.72
N GLN A 44 -0.23 13.29 -12.31
CA GLN A 44 -0.13 14.36 -13.29
C GLN A 44 -0.97 14.06 -14.54
N GLN A 45 -0.98 12.82 -15.04
CA GLN A 45 -1.82 12.45 -16.18
C GLN A 45 -3.30 12.63 -15.86
N TYR A 46 -3.77 12.19 -14.69
CA TYR A 46 -5.16 12.39 -14.28
C TYR A 46 -5.53 13.87 -14.19
N HIS A 47 -4.67 14.72 -13.61
CA HIS A 47 -4.90 16.16 -13.59
C HIS A 47 -4.98 16.75 -15.00
N ASN A 48 -4.04 16.41 -15.88
CA ASN A 48 -4.03 16.88 -17.26
C ASN A 48 -5.29 16.48 -18.03
N ILE A 49 -5.78 15.25 -17.85
CA ILE A 49 -7.01 14.77 -18.48
C ILE A 49 -8.21 15.54 -17.92
N ILE A 50 -8.25 15.79 -16.61
CA ILE A 50 -9.34 16.52 -15.97
C ILE A 50 -9.40 17.96 -16.49
N ASP A 51 -8.28 18.65 -16.55
CA ASP A 51 -8.20 20.05 -17.00
C ASP A 51 -8.60 20.18 -18.47
N LYS A 52 -8.02 19.35 -19.35
CA LYS A 52 -8.39 19.32 -20.78
C LYS A 52 -9.84 18.89 -20.99
N GLY A 53 -10.34 17.96 -20.17
CA GLY A 53 -11.72 17.52 -20.22
C GLY A 53 -12.70 18.64 -19.86
N ASN A 54 -12.38 19.45 -18.84
CA ASN A 54 -13.19 20.61 -18.47
C ASN A 54 -13.19 21.70 -19.55
N GLU A 55 -12.04 21.97 -20.16
CA GLU A 55 -11.92 22.89 -21.30
C GLU A 55 -12.76 22.41 -22.49
N ALA A 56 -12.60 21.15 -22.87
CA ALA A 56 -13.37 20.53 -23.96
C ALA A 56 -14.88 20.54 -23.69
N ILE A 57 -15.32 20.30 -22.46
CA ILE A 57 -16.73 20.43 -22.08
C ILE A 57 -17.23 21.85 -22.31
N GLY A 58 -16.45 22.87 -21.95
CA GLY A 58 -16.79 24.27 -22.21
C GLY A 58 -17.02 24.56 -23.69
N GLU A 59 -16.08 24.16 -24.54
CA GLU A 59 -16.20 24.32 -26.00
C GLU A 59 -17.38 23.54 -26.59
N LEU A 60 -17.56 22.29 -26.15
CA LEU A 60 -18.65 21.44 -26.62
C LEU A 60 -20.03 21.94 -26.18
N ILE A 61 -20.14 22.61 -25.03
CA ILE A 61 -21.39 23.26 -24.61
C ILE A 61 -21.75 24.38 -25.57
N GLU A 62 -20.79 25.20 -25.99
CA GLU A 62 -21.03 26.29 -26.92
C GLU A 62 -21.45 25.77 -28.30
N ILE A 63 -20.80 24.70 -28.79
CA ILE A 63 -21.20 24.01 -30.02
C ILE A 63 -22.60 23.39 -29.88
N ALA A 64 -22.88 22.70 -28.78
CA ALA A 64 -24.18 22.07 -28.54
C ALA A 64 -25.32 23.08 -28.44
N LYS A 65 -25.07 24.27 -27.87
CA LYS A 65 -26.02 25.39 -27.87
C LYS A 65 -26.24 25.96 -29.27
N ALA A 66 -25.18 26.08 -30.08
CA ALA A 66 -25.27 26.62 -31.43
C ALA A 66 -26.02 25.68 -32.41
N ASP A 67 -25.82 24.37 -32.26
CA ASP A 67 -26.44 23.34 -33.10
C ASP A 67 -27.85 22.92 -32.59
N GLU A 68 -28.20 23.27 -31.35
CA GLU A 68 -29.44 22.88 -30.64
C GLU A 68 -29.79 21.39 -30.73
N SER A 69 -28.79 20.54 -30.99
CA SER A 69 -28.99 19.12 -31.27
C SER A 69 -29.04 18.30 -29.98
N PRO A 70 -30.14 17.55 -29.73
CA PRO A 70 -30.23 16.63 -28.59
C PRO A 70 -29.08 15.61 -28.53
N ARG A 71 -28.54 15.23 -29.69
CA ARG A 71 -27.42 14.30 -29.79
C ARG A 71 -26.13 14.89 -29.22
N SER A 72 -25.88 16.17 -29.46
CA SER A 72 -24.69 16.87 -28.95
C SER A 72 -24.68 16.93 -27.42
N PHE A 73 -25.84 17.12 -26.79
CA PHE A 73 -25.98 17.06 -25.34
C PHE A 73 -25.81 15.64 -24.76
N GLU A 74 -26.20 14.60 -25.49
CA GLU A 74 -25.96 13.21 -25.08
C GLU A 74 -24.46 12.89 -25.06
N VAL A 75 -23.72 13.29 -26.10
CA VAL A 75 -22.27 13.12 -26.17
C VAL A 75 -21.58 13.93 -25.07
N LEU A 76 -22.05 15.14 -24.79
CA LEU A 76 -21.58 15.93 -23.65
C LEU A 76 -21.79 15.19 -22.32
N GLY A 77 -22.97 14.61 -22.11
CA GLY A 77 -23.27 13.82 -20.92
C GLY A 77 -22.37 12.58 -20.79
N GLN A 78 -22.05 11.92 -21.90
CA GLN A 78 -21.09 10.81 -21.93
C GLN A 78 -19.68 11.28 -21.56
N LEU A 79 -19.22 12.43 -22.08
CA LEU A 79 -17.93 13.01 -21.73
C LEU A 79 -17.86 13.40 -20.25
N MET A 80 -18.91 14.05 -19.71
CA MET A 80 -19.00 14.39 -18.28
C MET A 80 -18.95 13.14 -17.39
N ASN A 81 -19.61 12.05 -17.81
CA ASN A 81 -19.55 10.77 -17.09
C ASN A 81 -18.13 10.18 -17.11
N SER A 82 -17.45 10.22 -18.26
CA SER A 82 -16.05 9.79 -18.37
C SER A 82 -15.15 10.62 -17.44
N LEU A 83 -15.30 11.94 -17.45
CA LEU A 83 -14.52 12.85 -16.59
C LEU A 83 -14.77 12.61 -15.09
N THR A 84 -16.01 12.32 -14.73
CA THR A 84 -16.38 11.95 -13.36
C THR A 84 -15.71 10.66 -12.94
N THR A 85 -15.64 9.66 -13.82
CA THR A 85 -14.94 8.40 -13.58
C THR A 85 -13.44 8.62 -13.40
N THR A 86 -12.79 9.38 -14.28
CA THR A 86 -11.38 9.76 -14.16
C THR A 86 -11.09 10.50 -12.85
N THR A 87 -11.98 11.39 -12.41
CA THR A 87 -11.86 12.08 -11.11
C THR A 87 -11.96 11.09 -9.93
N LYS A 88 -12.82 10.08 -10.02
CA LYS A 88 -12.90 9.01 -9.00
C LYS A 88 -11.63 8.16 -8.98
N GLU A 89 -11.06 7.86 -10.13
CA GLU A 89 -9.80 7.11 -10.25
C GLU A 89 -8.62 7.88 -9.64
N LEU A 90 -8.55 9.20 -9.84
CA LEU A 90 -7.57 10.06 -9.15
C LEU A 90 -7.70 9.97 -7.61
N LEU A 91 -8.93 9.98 -7.09
CA LEU A 91 -9.17 9.83 -5.65
C LEU A 91 -8.79 8.43 -5.14
N LEU A 92 -9.05 7.39 -5.94
CA LEU A 92 -8.63 6.02 -5.63
C LEU A 92 -7.09 5.94 -5.56
N LEU A 93 -6.40 6.49 -6.56
CA LEU A 93 -4.93 6.56 -6.61
C LEU A 93 -4.36 7.20 -5.34
N GLN A 94 -4.93 8.32 -4.89
CA GLN A 94 -4.53 8.98 -3.64
C GLN A 94 -4.76 8.10 -2.40
N LYS A 95 -5.89 7.39 -2.33
CA LYS A 95 -6.16 6.45 -1.23
C LYS A 95 -5.16 5.31 -1.21
N THR A 96 -4.89 4.71 -2.37
CA THR A 96 -3.93 3.62 -2.51
C THR A 96 -2.53 4.05 -2.08
N LYS A 97 -2.05 5.23 -2.50
CA LYS A 97 -0.77 5.76 -2.00
C LYS A 97 -0.75 5.89 -0.48
N LYS A 98 -1.81 6.46 0.10
CA LYS A 98 -1.92 6.64 1.55
C LYS A 98 -1.97 5.31 2.31
N GLU A 99 -2.57 4.27 1.73
CA GLU A 99 -2.62 2.92 2.30
C GLU A 99 -1.23 2.27 2.27
N ILE A 100 -0.53 2.34 1.13
CA ILE A 100 0.85 1.85 0.98
C ILE A 100 1.80 2.56 1.97
N GLU A 101 1.67 3.89 2.13
CA GLU A 101 2.49 4.65 3.08
C GLU A 101 2.18 4.36 4.56
N LYS A 102 0.97 3.88 4.89
CA LYS A 102 0.55 3.59 6.27
C LYS A 102 1.13 2.28 6.81
N GLU A 103 1.50 1.33 5.97
CA GLU A 103 2.07 0.04 6.41
C GLU A 103 3.46 0.17 7.07
N VAL A 104 4.06 1.37 7.11
CA VAL A 104 5.39 1.61 7.71
C VAL A 104 5.32 2.13 9.17
N LYS A 105 4.13 2.20 9.79
CA LYS A 105 3.97 2.63 11.19
C LYS A 105 3.51 1.50 12.12
N ASP A 106 4.09 0.32 12.00
CA ASP A 106 4.05 -0.61 13.12
C ASP A 106 4.92 -0.04 14.27
N PRO A 107 4.43 -0.04 15.52
CA PRO A 107 5.26 0.39 16.64
C PRO A 107 6.43 -0.58 16.79
N THR A 108 7.62 -0.17 16.37
CA THR A 108 8.86 -0.96 16.41
C THR A 108 9.31 -1.35 17.82
N THR A 109 8.61 -0.90 18.86
CA THR A 109 8.85 -1.33 20.24
C THR A 109 7.55 -1.29 21.04
N VAL A 110 6.85 -2.43 21.08
CA VAL A 110 5.85 -2.68 22.13
C VAL A 110 6.63 -3.09 23.38
N ASN A 111 7.08 -2.10 24.16
CA ASN A 111 7.74 -2.34 25.45
C ASN A 111 6.66 -2.75 26.47
N ASN A 112 6.17 -3.97 26.34
CA ASN A 112 5.20 -4.55 27.28
C ASN A 112 5.94 -4.82 28.60
N SER A 113 6.04 -3.80 29.43
CA SER A 113 6.74 -3.81 30.72
C SER A 113 5.86 -4.52 31.75
N LEU A 114 5.56 -5.79 31.49
CA LEU A 114 4.85 -6.64 32.44
C LEU A 114 5.83 -7.02 33.55
N PHE A 115 5.70 -6.38 34.71
CA PHE A 115 6.43 -6.79 35.90
C PHE A 115 5.81 -8.06 36.47
N ILE A 116 6.53 -9.17 36.41
CA ILE A 116 6.13 -10.43 37.03
C ILE A 116 6.82 -10.48 38.39
N GLY A 117 6.08 -10.14 39.45
CA GLY A 117 6.57 -10.12 40.83
C GLY A 117 5.51 -9.58 41.80
N SER A 118 5.87 -9.43 43.07
CA SER A 118 4.96 -8.91 44.09
C SER A 118 4.89 -7.37 44.07
N THR A 119 3.79 -6.80 44.57
CA THR A 119 3.63 -5.35 44.68
C THR A 119 4.68 -4.69 45.58
N ALA A 120 5.25 -5.44 46.54
CA ALA A 120 6.34 -5.00 47.39
C ALA A 120 7.65 -4.77 46.61
N GLU A 121 7.98 -5.67 45.69
CA GLU A 121 9.19 -5.55 44.84
C GLU A 121 9.08 -4.39 43.85
N LEU A 122 7.87 -4.11 43.34
CA LEU A 122 7.62 -2.89 42.55
C LEU A 122 7.90 -1.62 43.34
N GLN A 123 7.47 -1.57 44.60
CA GLN A 123 7.64 -0.40 45.44
C GLN A 123 9.11 -0.15 45.80
N GLU A 124 9.89 -1.22 46.04
CA GLU A 124 11.33 -1.12 46.29
C GLU A 124 12.09 -0.60 45.04
N LEU A 125 11.73 -1.09 43.85
CA LEU A 125 12.29 -0.61 42.58
C LEU A 125 12.02 0.87 42.32
N LEU A 126 10.82 1.35 42.66
CA LEU A 126 10.45 2.76 42.52
C LEU A 126 11.19 3.66 43.53
N ASN A 127 11.40 3.16 44.74
CA ASN A 127 12.12 3.89 45.79
C ASN A 127 13.64 3.94 45.57
N LYS A 128 14.23 2.96 44.88
CA LYS A 128 15.65 2.95 44.49
C LYS A 128 16.00 3.94 43.36
N LYS A 129 15.00 4.46 42.65
CA LYS A 129 15.19 5.46 41.57
C LYS A 129 15.05 6.91 42.05
N LYS A 130 14.90 7.14 43.36
CA LYS A 130 14.98 8.48 43.96
C LYS A 130 16.37 8.76 44.50
#